data_AF-A0A2E0MVX4-F1
#
_entry.id   AF-A0A2E0MVX4-F1
#
_cell.length_a   1.000
_cell.length_b   1.000
_cell.length_c   1.000
_cell.angle_alpha   90.00
_cell.angle_beta   90.00
_cell.angle_gamma   90.00
#
_symmetry.space_group_name_H-M   'P 1'
#
loop_
_entity.id
_entity.type
_entity.pdbx_description
1 polymer ?
#
loop_
_entity_poly.entity_id
_entity_poly.type
_entity_poly.pdbx_seq_one_letter_code
_entity_poly.pdbx_strand_id
1 'polypeptide(L)'
;MAKIEFYAQGVSSSDGTDGGYLDINHGAGSGIGFYGSSYGVSVPVGSYQTTTFHTNGNGTATDQTQIKNTKWASATGVNPGTADAMTLKGLPNYQAPLNVRFTHTEAVAVQNCKIRVFDRSSIEQAPIEVTTKVFECRHPVTTNGETYYLTHNAGGTNTTDWHTQAGRAPSETLVPTDMTLTASPGIRGVNTLTSDNLALKGATADTTNPGATHRATRHDWFLAMSANPESIGSKTSYGLYFTCEYL
;
A
#
# COMPACT_ATOMS: atom_id res chain seq x y z
N MET A 1 -17.73 1.08 16.84
CA MET A 1 -17.77 0.02 15.82
C MET A 1 -16.50 0.11 15.00
N ALA A 2 -15.80 -1.02 14.83
CA ALA A 2 -14.60 -1.10 14.00
C ALA A 2 -14.99 -1.16 12.51
N LYS A 3 -14.26 -0.44 11.67
CA LYS A 3 -14.43 -0.47 10.21
C LYS A 3 -13.07 -0.46 9.54
N ILE A 4 -12.92 -1.25 8.48
CA ILE A 4 -11.77 -1.23 7.58
C ILE A 4 -12.26 -0.72 6.23
N GLU A 5 -11.54 0.24 5.67
CA GLU A 5 -11.81 0.87 4.38
C GLU A 5 -10.52 0.90 3.56
N PHE A 6 -10.67 0.87 2.24
CA PHE A 6 -9.57 0.91 1.30
C PHE A 6 -9.79 2.09 0.36
N TYR A 7 -8.75 2.88 0.13
CA TYR A 7 -8.82 4.05 -0.72
C TYR A 7 -7.72 4.04 -1.76
N ALA A 8 -8.08 4.32 -3.00
CA ALA A 8 -7.12 4.63 -4.05
C ALA A 8 -6.70 6.12 -3.95
N GLN A 9 -5.41 6.40 -4.10
CA GLN A 9 -4.87 7.77 -3.99
C GLN A 9 -4.58 8.42 -5.34
N GLY A 10 -4.64 9.75 -5.38
CA GLY A 10 -4.22 10.55 -6.53
C GLY A 10 -5.35 10.98 -7.47
N VAL A 11 -6.59 10.98 -6.98
CA VAL A 11 -7.78 11.39 -7.75
C VAL A 11 -8.13 12.87 -7.61
N SER A 12 -7.46 13.61 -6.71
CA SER A 12 -7.52 15.07 -6.64
C SER A 12 -6.12 15.66 -6.40
N SER A 13 -5.92 16.91 -6.83
CA SER A 13 -4.66 17.65 -6.73
C SER A 13 -4.33 18.17 -5.31
N SER A 14 -5.20 17.94 -4.32
CA SER A 14 -4.94 18.31 -2.93
C SER A 14 -4.19 17.18 -2.20
N ASP A 15 -2.95 16.97 -2.64
CA ASP A 15 -2.00 16.02 -2.06
C ASP A 15 -1.91 16.23 -0.53
N GLY A 16 -2.22 15.20 0.28
CA GLY A 16 -2.04 15.22 1.74
C GLY A 16 -3.25 15.64 2.60
N THR A 17 -4.43 15.82 2.00
CA THR A 17 -5.69 16.03 2.74
C THR A 17 -6.67 14.89 2.51
N ASP A 18 -7.62 14.66 3.43
CA ASP A 18 -8.61 13.59 3.31
C ASP A 18 -9.60 13.74 2.12
N GLY A 19 -9.50 14.83 1.35
CA GLY A 19 -10.36 15.16 0.22
C GLY A 19 -9.92 14.58 -1.14
N GLY A 20 -8.99 13.62 -1.17
CA GLY A 20 -8.44 13.04 -2.41
C GLY A 20 -8.45 11.52 -2.50
N TYR A 21 -9.30 10.86 -1.70
CA TYR A 21 -9.42 9.41 -1.64
C TYR A 21 -10.62 8.93 -2.46
N LEU A 22 -10.39 7.99 -3.37
CA LEU A 22 -11.46 7.26 -4.05
C LEU A 22 -11.71 5.96 -3.30
N ASP A 23 -12.92 5.79 -2.77
CA ASP A 23 -13.30 4.58 -2.05
C ASP A 23 -13.21 3.34 -2.95
N ILE A 24 -12.47 2.34 -2.50
CA ILE A 24 -12.43 1.03 -3.12
C ILE A 24 -13.50 0.20 -2.42
N ASN A 25 -14.62 0.00 -3.12
CA ASN A 25 -15.68 -0.87 -2.64
C ASN A 25 -15.24 -2.34 -2.65
N HIS A 26 -14.52 -2.74 -1.60
CA HIS A 26 -13.96 -4.07 -1.42
C HIS A 26 -15.05 -5.16 -1.30
N GLY A 27 -16.29 -4.80 -0.94
CA GLY A 27 -17.44 -5.71 -0.91
C GLY A 27 -17.97 -6.11 -2.29
N ALA A 28 -17.72 -5.30 -3.32
CA ALA A 28 -18.08 -5.57 -4.71
C ALA A 28 -16.94 -6.22 -5.54
N GLY A 29 -15.84 -6.58 -4.87
CA GLY A 29 -14.61 -7.09 -5.51
C GLY A 29 -13.76 -6.01 -6.16
N SER A 30 -14.16 -4.73 -6.11
CA SER A 30 -13.40 -3.60 -6.65
C SER A 30 -12.00 -3.48 -6.05
N GLY A 31 -11.08 -2.88 -6.79
CA GLY A 31 -9.68 -2.81 -6.42
C GLY A 31 -8.86 -1.84 -7.25
N ILE A 32 -7.57 -2.17 -7.32
CA ILE A 32 -6.57 -1.42 -8.06
C ILE A 32 -6.14 -2.29 -9.25
N GLY A 33 -6.16 -1.72 -10.45
CA GLY A 33 -5.73 -2.38 -11.68
C GLY A 33 -4.36 -1.88 -12.10
N PHE A 34 -3.49 -2.81 -12.47
CA PHE A 34 -2.13 -2.53 -12.93
C PHE A 34 -2.02 -2.74 -14.44
N TYR A 35 -1.54 -1.73 -15.16
CA TYR A 35 -1.51 -1.72 -16.62
C TYR A 35 -0.16 -1.26 -17.17
N GLY A 36 0.04 -1.48 -18.47
CA GLY A 36 1.18 -0.98 -19.23
C GLY A 36 1.15 0.54 -19.36
N SER A 37 1.38 1.05 -20.57
CA SER A 37 1.50 2.49 -20.82
C SER A 37 0.22 3.30 -20.57
N SER A 38 -0.95 2.67 -20.64
CA SER A 38 -2.26 3.30 -20.41
C SER A 38 -3.28 2.27 -19.95
N TYR A 39 -4.48 2.72 -19.58
CA TYR A 39 -5.59 1.84 -19.24
C TYR A 39 -5.86 0.81 -20.35
N GLY A 40 -6.12 -0.44 -19.96
CA GLY A 40 -6.40 -1.55 -20.87
C GLY A 40 -5.18 -2.10 -21.61
N VAL A 41 -4.03 -1.43 -21.57
CA VAL A 41 -2.78 -1.95 -22.13
C VAL A 41 -2.21 -2.99 -21.18
N SER A 42 -1.94 -4.19 -21.69
CA SER A 42 -1.38 -5.28 -20.90
C SER A 42 0.02 -4.94 -20.38
N VAL A 43 0.32 -5.36 -19.16
CA VAL A 43 1.69 -5.37 -18.64
C VAL A 43 2.46 -6.50 -19.37
N PRO A 44 3.64 -6.23 -19.96
CA PRO A 44 4.44 -7.29 -20.57
C PRO A 44 4.81 -8.36 -19.55
N VAL A 45 4.81 -9.63 -19.97
CA VAL A 45 5.23 -10.75 -19.11
C VAL A 45 6.66 -10.53 -18.62
N GLY A 46 6.89 -10.76 -17.33
CA GLY A 46 8.19 -10.54 -16.70
C GLY A 46 8.51 -9.07 -16.42
N SER A 47 7.61 -8.13 -16.74
CA SER A 47 7.75 -6.70 -16.44
C SER A 47 6.76 -6.24 -15.36
N TYR A 48 7.10 -5.15 -14.69
CA TYR A 48 6.19 -4.47 -13.77
C TYR A 48 5.39 -3.38 -14.47
N GLN A 49 4.23 -3.06 -13.92
CA GLN A 49 3.28 -2.10 -14.47
C GLN A 49 3.88 -0.70 -14.65
N THR A 50 3.37 0.05 -15.63
CA THR A 50 3.76 1.46 -15.85
C THR A 50 2.68 2.43 -15.36
N THR A 51 1.43 1.99 -15.32
CA THR A 51 0.30 2.79 -14.83
C THR A 51 -0.61 1.98 -13.92
N THR A 52 -1.38 2.68 -13.08
CA THR A 52 -2.29 2.09 -12.11
C THR A 52 -3.62 2.84 -12.14
N PHE A 53 -4.74 2.13 -12.06
CA PHE A 53 -6.09 2.67 -12.18
C PHE A 53 -7.01 2.14 -11.07
N HIS A 54 -8.02 2.92 -10.71
CA HIS A 54 -9.13 2.41 -9.92
C HIS A 54 -10.00 1.50 -10.78
N THR A 55 -10.26 0.29 -10.30
CA THR A 55 -11.00 -0.73 -11.06
C THR A 55 -12.04 -1.46 -10.21
N ASN A 56 -12.99 -2.10 -10.88
CA ASN A 56 -13.92 -3.04 -10.27
C ASN A 56 -13.32 -4.46 -10.19
N GLY A 57 -14.09 -5.42 -9.66
CA GLY A 57 -13.60 -6.80 -9.46
C GLY A 57 -13.25 -7.58 -10.71
N ASN A 58 -13.64 -7.10 -11.88
CA ASN A 58 -13.27 -7.68 -13.17
C ASN A 58 -11.97 -7.08 -13.73
N GLY A 59 -11.32 -6.17 -13.01
CA GLY A 59 -10.15 -5.44 -13.50
C GLY A 59 -10.50 -4.49 -14.64
N THR A 60 -11.71 -3.91 -14.61
CA THR A 60 -12.12 -2.84 -15.53
C THR A 60 -12.35 -1.57 -14.73
N ALA A 61 -11.98 -0.41 -15.27
CA ALA A 61 -12.21 0.85 -14.60
C ALA A 61 -13.69 1.24 -14.66
N THR A 62 -14.21 1.69 -13.52
CA THR A 62 -15.59 2.20 -13.44
C THR A 62 -15.69 3.59 -14.09
N ASP A 63 -14.60 4.36 -14.04
CA ASP A 63 -14.52 5.77 -14.43
C ASP A 63 -13.23 6.11 -15.21
N GLN A 64 -12.39 5.12 -15.53
CA GLN A 64 -11.05 5.29 -16.12
C GLN A 64 -10.12 6.19 -15.29
N THR A 65 -10.35 6.31 -13.99
CA THR A 65 -9.55 7.16 -13.13
C THR A 65 -8.17 6.54 -12.89
N GLN A 66 -7.15 7.19 -13.46
CA GLN A 66 -5.75 6.89 -13.15
C GLN A 66 -5.44 7.33 -11.72
N ILE A 67 -4.74 6.49 -10.99
CA ILE A 67 -4.33 6.75 -9.60
C ILE A 67 -2.80 6.80 -9.53
N LYS A 68 -2.24 7.10 -8.35
CA LYS A 68 -0.78 7.07 -8.19
C LYS A 68 -0.23 5.69 -8.54
N ASN A 69 0.99 5.63 -9.06
CA ASN A 69 1.66 4.39 -9.42
C ASN A 69 2.92 4.20 -8.57
N THR A 70 3.32 2.96 -8.36
CA THR A 70 4.60 2.61 -7.71
C THR A 70 5.17 1.38 -8.38
N LYS A 71 5.92 1.59 -9.47
CA LYS A 71 6.59 0.51 -10.21
C LYS A 71 7.83 0.06 -9.46
N TRP A 72 8.02 -1.26 -9.32
CA TRP A 72 9.28 -1.83 -8.83
C TRP A 72 10.46 -1.42 -9.73
N ALA A 73 11.52 -0.87 -9.13
CA ALA A 73 12.74 -0.49 -9.84
C ALA A 73 13.97 -1.31 -9.40
N SER A 74 14.07 -1.60 -8.10
CA SER A 74 15.09 -2.47 -7.51
C SER A 74 14.60 -2.98 -6.15
N ALA A 75 15.42 -3.77 -5.43
CA ALA A 75 15.07 -4.25 -4.09
C ALA A 75 14.64 -3.11 -3.14
N THR A 76 15.34 -1.97 -3.19
CA THR A 76 15.11 -0.78 -2.37
C THR A 76 14.50 0.38 -3.15
N GLY A 77 14.19 0.19 -4.44
CA GLY A 77 13.86 1.25 -5.38
C GLY A 77 12.44 1.18 -5.91
N VAL A 78 11.86 2.35 -6.14
CA VAL A 78 10.52 2.54 -6.70
C VAL A 78 10.53 3.66 -7.74
N ASN A 79 9.73 3.50 -8.79
CA ASN A 79 9.42 4.56 -9.73
C ASN A 79 7.94 4.95 -9.57
N PRO A 80 7.63 6.17 -9.10
CA PRO A 80 6.24 6.59 -8.83
C PRO A 80 5.44 6.95 -10.11
N GLY A 81 6.01 6.76 -11.30
CA GLY A 81 5.36 7.00 -12.60
C GLY A 81 5.35 8.46 -13.06
N THR A 82 5.73 9.41 -12.19
CA THR A 82 5.76 10.86 -12.49
C THR A 82 7.10 11.52 -12.20
N ALA A 83 8.08 10.78 -11.70
CA ALA A 83 9.41 11.26 -11.33
C ALA A 83 10.48 10.20 -11.66
N ASP A 84 11.75 10.57 -11.52
CA ASP A 84 12.87 9.62 -11.54
C ASP A 84 12.69 8.54 -10.46
N ALA A 85 13.30 7.38 -10.69
CA ALA A 85 13.33 6.33 -9.69
C ALA A 85 13.99 6.84 -8.41
N MET A 86 13.46 6.42 -7.27
CA MET A 86 13.89 6.84 -5.94
C MET A 86 13.95 5.64 -5.00
N THR A 87 14.49 5.84 -3.79
CA THR A 87 14.46 4.79 -2.77
C THR A 87 13.07 4.70 -2.14
N LEU A 88 12.70 3.52 -1.65
CA LEU A 88 11.43 3.27 -0.98
C LEU A 88 11.22 4.16 0.23
N LYS A 89 12.29 4.45 0.97
CA LYS A 89 12.27 5.39 2.09
C LYS A 89 12.03 6.84 1.65
N GLY A 90 12.38 7.18 0.42
CA GLY A 90 12.12 8.51 -0.14
C GLY A 90 10.69 8.69 -0.66
N LEU A 91 9.89 7.63 -0.74
CA LEU A 91 8.54 7.65 -1.30
C LEU A 91 7.52 8.22 -0.29
N PRO A 92 6.89 9.37 -0.58
CA PRO A 92 5.85 9.96 0.25
C PRO A 92 4.58 9.10 0.37
N ASN A 93 3.90 9.21 1.51
CA ASN A 93 2.60 8.54 1.74
C ASN A 93 1.60 8.85 0.63
N TYR A 94 1.53 10.11 0.17
CA TYR A 94 0.57 10.54 -0.86
C TYR A 94 0.86 9.97 -2.27
N GLN A 95 2.05 9.42 -2.50
CA GLN A 95 2.43 8.77 -3.77
C GLN A 95 2.15 7.27 -3.77
N ALA A 96 1.80 6.67 -2.63
CA ALA A 96 1.37 5.28 -2.57
C ALA A 96 0.01 5.12 -3.29
N PRO A 97 -0.22 4.09 -4.12
CA PRO A 97 -1.52 3.86 -4.78
C PRO A 97 -2.64 3.56 -3.78
N LEU A 98 -2.34 2.90 -2.66
CA LEU A 98 -3.33 2.37 -1.73
C LEU A 98 -3.18 2.99 -0.34
N ASN A 99 -4.29 3.46 0.24
CA ASN A 99 -4.43 3.75 1.65
C ASN A 99 -5.40 2.75 2.29
N VAL A 100 -4.92 2.01 3.29
CA VAL A 100 -5.77 1.18 4.15
C VAL A 100 -6.10 1.98 5.39
N ARG A 101 -7.38 2.04 5.75
CA ARG A 101 -7.85 2.78 6.91
C ARG A 101 -8.60 1.88 7.86
N PHE A 102 -8.21 1.91 9.12
CA PHE A 102 -9.01 1.40 10.21
C PHE A 102 -9.64 2.58 10.95
N THR A 103 -10.94 2.48 11.26
CA THR A 103 -11.62 3.42 12.16
C THR A 103 -12.35 2.69 13.28
N HIS A 104 -12.47 3.37 14.41
CA HIS A 104 -13.20 2.92 15.58
C HIS A 104 -13.92 4.11 16.23
N THR A 105 -15.01 3.84 16.97
CA THR A 105 -15.78 4.90 17.64
C THR A 105 -15.07 5.48 18.86
N GLU A 106 -14.14 4.72 19.43
CA GLU A 106 -13.29 5.10 20.56
C GLU A 106 -11.82 5.06 20.17
N ALA A 107 -10.98 5.82 20.87
CA ALA A 107 -9.54 5.76 20.66
C ALA A 107 -8.97 4.41 21.14
N VAL A 108 -8.42 3.64 20.21
CA VAL A 108 -7.83 2.31 20.45
C VAL A 108 -6.40 2.27 19.94
N ALA A 109 -5.57 1.38 20.49
CA ALA A 109 -4.32 1.02 19.83
C ALA A 109 -4.58 -0.12 18.85
N VAL A 110 -3.78 -0.23 17.79
CA VAL A 110 -3.85 -1.35 16.85
C VAL A 110 -2.50 -2.06 16.73
N GLN A 111 -2.54 -3.38 16.72
CA GLN A 111 -1.35 -4.25 16.68
C GLN A 111 -1.57 -5.43 15.73
N ASN A 112 -0.53 -6.26 15.57
CA ASN A 112 -0.56 -7.44 14.72
C ASN A 112 -1.11 -7.13 13.31
N CYS A 113 -0.80 -5.94 12.81
CA CYS A 113 -1.27 -5.44 11.55
C CYS A 113 -0.53 -6.18 10.43
N LYS A 114 -1.27 -6.76 9.50
CA LYS A 114 -0.71 -7.59 8.43
C LYS A 114 -1.44 -7.38 7.14
N ILE A 115 -0.72 -7.60 6.05
CA ILE A 115 -1.28 -7.68 4.73
C ILE A 115 -0.78 -8.92 4.00
N ARG A 116 -1.67 -9.51 3.20
CA ARG A 116 -1.43 -10.70 2.41
C ARG A 116 -1.92 -10.48 1.00
N VAL A 117 -1.13 -10.88 0.01
CA VAL A 117 -1.60 -11.03 -1.37
C VAL A 117 -1.83 -12.52 -1.62
N PHE A 118 -3.01 -12.87 -2.12
CA PHE A 118 -3.48 -14.25 -2.17
C PHE A 118 -4.30 -14.53 -3.43
N ASP A 119 -4.59 -15.80 -3.71
CA ASP A 119 -5.53 -16.24 -4.74
C ASP A 119 -6.98 -16.02 -4.27
N ARG A 120 -7.80 -15.27 -5.01
CA ARG A 120 -9.18 -14.97 -4.59
C ARG A 120 -10.04 -16.20 -4.32
N SER A 121 -9.70 -17.35 -4.91
CA SER A 121 -10.39 -18.62 -4.66
C SER A 121 -9.98 -19.29 -3.34
N SER A 122 -8.80 -18.93 -2.78
CA SER A 122 -8.30 -19.43 -1.50
C SER A 122 -7.24 -18.52 -0.87
N ILE A 123 -7.56 -17.97 0.30
CA ILE A 123 -6.64 -17.16 1.12
C ILE A 123 -5.40 -17.91 1.62
N GLU A 124 -5.43 -19.23 1.55
CA GLU A 124 -4.32 -20.10 1.91
C GLU A 124 -3.36 -20.38 0.74
N GLN A 125 -3.59 -19.77 -0.42
CA GLN A 125 -2.77 -19.96 -1.62
C GLN A 125 -2.25 -18.62 -2.17
N ALA A 126 -0.98 -18.60 -2.56
CA ALA A 126 -0.31 -17.48 -3.20
C ALA A 126 -0.95 -17.18 -4.57
N PRO A 127 -0.91 -15.95 -5.10
CA PRO A 127 -1.50 -15.64 -6.41
C PRO A 127 -1.02 -16.55 -7.55
N ILE A 128 -1.89 -16.87 -8.51
CA ILE A 128 -1.50 -17.67 -9.69
C ILE A 128 -0.80 -16.77 -10.71
N GLU A 129 0.44 -17.13 -11.07
CA GLU A 129 1.23 -16.54 -12.17
C GLU A 129 1.32 -15.00 -12.14
N VAL A 130 1.34 -14.42 -10.94
CA VAL A 130 1.57 -13.01 -10.73
C VAL A 130 2.39 -12.79 -9.46
N THR A 131 3.62 -12.31 -9.65
CA THR A 131 4.44 -11.85 -8.54
C THR A 131 4.01 -10.44 -8.17
N THR A 132 3.82 -10.20 -6.87
CA THR A 132 3.49 -8.88 -6.35
C THR A 132 4.52 -8.40 -5.33
N LYS A 133 4.71 -7.09 -5.31
CA LYS A 133 5.60 -6.38 -4.41
C LYS A 133 4.77 -5.41 -3.58
N VAL A 134 4.98 -5.39 -2.27
CA VAL A 134 4.29 -4.49 -1.34
C VAL A 134 5.30 -3.81 -0.42
N PHE A 135 5.12 -2.53 -0.16
CA PHE A 135 5.93 -1.79 0.81
C PHE A 135 5.05 -0.78 1.56
N GLU A 136 5.28 -0.64 2.86
CA GLU A 136 4.58 0.35 3.68
C GLU A 136 5.34 1.68 3.66
N CYS A 137 4.73 2.69 3.06
CA CYS A 137 5.20 4.05 3.12
C CYS A 137 4.99 4.63 4.52
N ARG A 138 6.06 5.20 5.07
CA ARG A 138 6.08 5.87 6.38
C ARG A 138 6.74 7.23 6.24
N HIS A 139 6.19 8.06 5.36
CA HIS A 139 6.77 9.33 4.93
C HIS A 139 5.69 10.41 4.83
N PRO A 140 5.50 11.23 5.87
CA PRO A 140 4.33 12.08 6.04
C PRO A 140 4.38 13.37 5.19
N VAL A 141 5.56 13.77 4.70
CA VAL A 141 5.70 15.02 3.94
C VAL A 141 5.55 14.79 2.45
N THR A 142 5.21 15.85 1.71
CA THR A 142 5.06 15.81 0.25
C THR A 142 6.39 15.90 -0.51
N THR A 143 7.48 16.25 0.18
CA THR A 143 8.83 16.34 -0.41
C THR A 143 9.51 14.99 -0.42
N ASN A 144 9.83 14.48 -1.60
CA ASN A 144 10.65 13.27 -1.77
C ASN A 144 11.97 13.31 -0.96
N GLY A 145 12.30 12.24 -0.23
CA GLY A 145 13.63 12.07 0.36
C GLY A 145 13.68 11.24 1.66
N GLU A 146 14.72 10.43 1.84
CA GLU A 146 14.83 9.53 2.99
C GLU A 146 14.88 10.23 4.35
N THR A 147 15.33 11.49 4.37
CA THR A 147 15.37 12.32 5.58
C THR A 147 14.01 12.42 6.25
N TYR A 148 12.91 12.28 5.52
CA TYR A 148 11.55 12.38 6.04
C TYR A 148 10.91 11.04 6.41
N TYR A 149 11.57 9.92 6.16
CA TYR A 149 11.08 8.59 6.52
C TYR A 149 11.01 8.41 8.04
N LEU A 150 9.89 7.94 8.56
CA LEU A 150 9.68 7.71 10.00
C LEU A 150 10.33 6.40 10.45
N THR A 151 11.00 6.44 11.59
CA THR A 151 11.62 5.26 12.20
C THR A 151 10.60 4.38 12.92
N HIS A 152 9.41 4.91 13.25
CA HIS A 152 8.26 4.09 13.65
C HIS A 152 7.72 3.29 12.46
N ASN A 153 8.16 2.04 12.32
CA ASN A 153 7.69 1.14 11.28
C ASN A 153 7.58 -0.34 11.74
N ALA A 154 7.03 -1.19 10.88
CA ALA A 154 6.69 -2.60 11.15
C ALA A 154 7.85 -3.57 11.38
N GLY A 155 9.11 -3.10 11.40
CA GLY A 155 10.28 -3.95 11.50
C GLY A 155 11.34 -3.31 12.39
N GLY A 156 11.75 -4.02 13.43
CA GLY A 156 12.92 -3.67 14.20
C GLY A 156 14.12 -3.47 13.26
N THR A 157 14.45 -2.20 13.01
CA THR A 157 15.48 -1.71 12.10
C THR A 157 15.28 -2.03 10.60
N ASN A 158 14.75 -1.06 9.86
CA ASN A 158 15.09 -0.83 8.44
C ASN A 158 14.79 -1.94 7.42
N THR A 159 13.59 -2.53 7.35
CA THR A 159 13.22 -3.20 6.09
C THR A 159 13.07 -2.13 5.00
N THR A 160 14.15 -1.90 4.26
CA THR A 160 14.24 -0.95 3.12
C THR A 160 13.72 -1.53 1.83
N ASP A 161 13.21 -2.76 1.89
CA ASP A 161 13.03 -3.62 0.75
C ASP A 161 11.55 -3.95 0.55
N TRP A 162 11.18 -4.20 -0.70
CA TRP A 162 9.86 -4.71 -1.04
C TRP A 162 9.59 -6.07 -0.40
N HIS A 163 8.45 -6.21 0.30
CA HIS A 163 7.89 -7.53 0.56
C HIS A 163 7.49 -8.17 -0.77
N THR A 164 7.89 -9.41 -0.98
CA THR A 164 7.61 -10.14 -2.23
C THR A 164 6.67 -11.29 -1.95
N GLN A 165 5.51 -11.25 -2.59
CA GLN A 165 4.66 -12.42 -2.74
C GLN A 165 4.90 -12.99 -4.14
N ALA A 166 5.57 -14.14 -4.20
CA ALA A 166 5.77 -14.87 -5.44
C ALA A 166 4.43 -15.38 -5.99
N GLY A 167 4.31 -15.39 -7.32
CA GLY A 167 3.28 -16.15 -8.01
C GLY A 167 3.53 -17.65 -7.91
N ARG A 168 2.48 -18.45 -7.98
CA ARG A 168 2.55 -19.91 -8.09
C ARG A 168 2.08 -20.37 -9.46
N ALA A 169 2.60 -21.50 -9.92
CA ALA A 169 2.01 -22.17 -11.09
C ALA A 169 0.59 -22.68 -10.76
N PRO A 170 -0.34 -22.81 -11.72
CA PRO A 170 -1.72 -23.23 -11.45
C PRO A 170 -1.86 -24.57 -10.72
N SER A 171 -0.91 -25.49 -10.92
CA SER A 171 -0.88 -26.82 -10.28
C SER A 171 -0.08 -26.86 -8.97
N GLU A 172 0.56 -25.76 -8.59
CA GLU A 172 1.40 -25.68 -7.41
C GLU A 172 0.59 -25.26 -6.18
N THR A 173 1.03 -25.76 -5.02
CA THR A 173 0.58 -25.28 -3.72
C THR A 173 1.68 -24.40 -3.14
N LEU A 174 1.37 -23.13 -2.88
CA LEU A 174 2.29 -22.18 -2.28
C LEU A 174 1.52 -21.35 -1.26
N VAL A 175 1.97 -21.35 -0.01
CA VAL A 175 1.33 -20.57 1.06
C VAL A 175 1.72 -19.09 0.92
N PRO A 176 0.78 -18.13 0.98
CA PRO A 176 1.10 -16.71 0.99
C PRO A 176 1.94 -16.31 2.20
N THR A 177 2.82 -15.34 2.00
CA THR A 177 3.58 -14.71 3.08
C THR A 177 2.92 -13.41 3.52
N ASP A 178 2.74 -13.24 4.83
CA ASP A 178 2.23 -12.00 5.39
C ASP A 178 3.35 -10.95 5.45
N MET A 179 3.04 -9.73 5.03
CA MET A 179 3.82 -8.56 5.37
C MET A 179 3.27 -7.96 6.67
N THR A 180 4.12 -7.84 7.68
CA THR A 180 3.81 -7.09 8.89
C THR A 180 3.76 -5.60 8.57
N LEU A 181 2.79 -4.91 9.15
CA LEU A 181 2.57 -3.47 9.03
C LEU A 181 2.73 -2.78 10.39
N THR A 182 2.99 -1.48 10.36
CA THR A 182 3.30 -0.69 11.55
C THR A 182 2.13 -0.73 12.53
N ALA A 183 2.41 -1.00 13.81
CA ALA A 183 1.41 -0.92 14.86
C ALA A 183 1.06 0.55 15.16
N SER A 184 -0.23 0.84 15.31
CA SER A 184 -0.75 2.17 15.61
C SER A 184 -0.10 3.31 14.82
N PRO A 185 -0.13 3.31 13.48
CA PRO A 185 0.54 4.32 12.64
C PRO A 185 -0.08 5.73 12.78
N GLY A 186 -1.21 5.83 13.48
CA GLY A 186 -1.96 7.06 13.69
C GLY A 186 -2.72 7.53 12.46
N ILE A 187 -3.41 8.65 12.63
CA ILE A 187 -4.12 9.34 11.55
C ILE A 187 -3.10 9.73 10.47
N ARG A 188 -3.41 9.47 9.20
CA ARG A 188 -2.53 9.71 8.04
C ARG A 188 -1.14 9.08 8.15
N GLY A 189 -0.98 8.09 9.01
CA GLY A 189 0.29 7.42 9.21
C GLY A 189 1.36 8.32 9.83
N VAL A 190 0.99 9.37 10.58
CA VAL A 190 1.94 10.36 11.10
C VAL A 190 2.35 10.14 12.57
N ASN A 191 2.02 8.99 13.17
CA ASN A 191 2.59 8.61 14.47
C ASN A 191 4.06 8.20 14.31
N THR A 192 4.91 8.57 15.25
CA THR A 192 6.37 8.49 15.20
C THR A 192 6.93 7.86 16.48
N LEU A 193 8.26 7.83 16.61
CA LEU A 193 8.96 7.53 17.86
C LEU A 193 9.68 8.78 18.39
N THR A 194 10.08 8.78 19.66
CA THR A 194 10.93 9.84 20.22
C THR A 194 12.28 9.98 19.49
N SER A 195 12.75 8.91 18.83
CA SER A 195 13.95 8.93 17.99
C SER A 195 13.77 9.68 16.67
N ASP A 196 12.54 9.94 16.24
CA ASP A 196 12.27 10.75 15.05
C ASP A 196 12.45 12.24 15.38
N ASN A 197 13.37 12.89 14.68
CA ASN A 197 13.51 14.34 14.76
C ASN A 197 12.33 15.01 14.03
N LEU A 198 11.26 15.31 14.78
CA LEU A 198 10.00 15.85 14.24
C LEU A 198 10.17 17.13 13.40
N ALA A 199 11.15 17.97 13.72
CA ALA A 199 11.45 19.16 12.93
C ALA A 199 11.97 18.82 11.52
N LEU A 200 12.72 17.71 11.40
CA LEU A 200 13.22 17.20 10.12
C LEU A 200 12.21 16.30 9.41
N LYS A 201 11.29 15.65 10.13
CA LYS A 201 10.24 14.78 9.55
C LYS A 201 8.99 15.53 9.09
N GLY A 202 9.03 16.87 9.10
CA GLY A 202 7.94 17.75 8.68
C GLY A 202 6.65 17.52 9.46
N ALA A 203 6.76 17.59 10.79
CA ALA A 203 5.63 17.44 11.68
C ALA A 203 4.46 18.36 11.30
N THR A 204 3.28 17.76 11.26
CA THR A 204 1.99 18.42 11.12
C THR A 204 1.29 18.49 12.49
N ALA A 205 0.15 19.19 12.58
CA ALA A 205 -0.64 19.25 13.81
C ALA A 205 -1.10 17.87 14.32
N ASP A 206 -1.22 16.88 13.42
CA ASP A 206 -1.68 15.52 13.74
C ASP A 206 -0.53 14.58 14.14
N THR A 207 0.72 15.04 14.06
CA THR A 207 1.91 14.22 14.34
C THR A 207 2.00 13.88 15.82
N THR A 208 2.16 12.59 16.12
CA THR A 208 2.30 12.07 17.50
C THR A 208 3.55 11.20 17.60
N ASN A 209 4.03 10.90 18.80
CA ASN A 209 5.21 10.05 19.03
C ASN A 209 5.08 8.87 20.03
N PRO A 210 3.89 8.40 20.45
CA PRO A 210 3.79 7.25 21.36
C PRO A 210 4.11 5.88 20.71
N GLY A 211 4.51 5.84 19.42
CA GLY A 211 4.85 4.59 18.73
C GLY A 211 3.71 3.57 18.78
N ALA A 212 4.02 2.29 19.01
CA ALA A 212 3.01 1.23 19.02
C ALA A 212 1.87 1.44 20.05
N THR A 213 2.10 2.23 21.10
CA THR A 213 1.10 2.52 22.15
C THR A 213 0.12 3.63 21.79
N HIS A 214 0.28 4.27 20.62
CA HIS A 214 -0.61 5.32 20.16
C HIS A 214 -2.06 4.85 20.11
N ARG A 215 -2.98 5.63 20.68
CA ARG A 215 -4.42 5.38 20.61
C ARG A 215 -5.10 6.46 19.80
N ALA A 216 -5.89 6.05 18.80
CA ALA A 216 -6.68 6.96 17.98
C ALA A 216 -7.97 6.30 17.52
N THR A 217 -8.94 7.11 17.09
CA THR A 217 -10.16 6.63 16.44
C THR A 217 -9.92 6.23 14.98
N ARG A 218 -8.73 6.50 14.44
CA ARG A 218 -8.35 6.22 13.06
C ARG A 218 -6.86 5.90 12.95
N HIS A 219 -6.55 4.90 12.14
CA HIS A 219 -5.20 4.51 11.76
C HIS A 219 -5.11 4.31 10.24
N ASP A 220 -4.06 4.83 9.63
CA ASP A 220 -3.85 4.77 8.18
C ASP A 220 -2.50 4.13 7.84
N TRP A 221 -2.54 3.18 6.90
CA TRP A 221 -1.38 2.59 6.25
C TRP A 221 -1.37 3.01 4.78
N PHE A 222 -0.18 3.30 4.25
CA PHE A 222 0.02 3.71 2.87
C PHE A 222 0.91 2.68 2.20
N LEU A 223 0.45 2.10 1.09
CA LEU A 223 1.08 0.93 0.52
C LEU A 223 1.48 1.20 -0.93
N ALA A 224 2.79 1.16 -1.16
CA ALA A 224 3.34 0.98 -2.49
C ALA A 224 3.05 -0.45 -2.94
N MET A 225 2.62 -0.60 -4.19
CA MET A 225 2.30 -1.89 -4.79
C MET A 225 2.77 -1.99 -6.23
N SER A 226 3.33 -3.14 -6.60
CA SER A 226 3.72 -3.44 -7.98
C SER A 226 3.39 -4.89 -8.32
N ALA A 227 3.00 -5.15 -9.57
CA ALA A 227 2.61 -6.47 -10.03
C ALA A 227 3.31 -6.82 -11.35
N ASN A 228 3.75 -8.07 -11.45
CA ASN A 228 4.45 -8.63 -12.60
C ASN A 228 3.73 -9.92 -13.03
N PRO A 229 3.07 -9.96 -14.21
CA PRO A 229 2.49 -11.19 -14.74
C PRO A 229 3.59 -12.14 -15.23
N GLU A 230 3.53 -13.39 -14.80
CA GLU A 230 4.50 -14.44 -15.15
C GLU A 230 4.09 -15.21 -16.42
N SER A 231 2.84 -15.03 -16.85
CA SER A 231 2.32 -15.59 -18.09
C SER A 231 1.29 -14.64 -18.71
N ILE A 232 0.93 -14.91 -19.96
CA ILE A 232 -0.09 -14.13 -20.69
C ILE A 232 -1.49 -14.31 -20.08
N GLY A 233 -2.38 -13.36 -20.38
CA GLY A 233 -3.78 -13.40 -19.98
C GLY A 233 -4.10 -12.49 -18.78
N SER A 234 -5.38 -12.22 -18.59
CA SER A 234 -5.85 -11.33 -17.53
C SER A 234 -5.61 -11.97 -16.16
N LYS A 235 -5.01 -11.22 -15.25
CA LYS A 235 -4.76 -11.65 -13.87
C LYS A 235 -5.81 -10.97 -12.97
N THR A 236 -6.97 -11.61 -12.79
CA THR A 236 -8.05 -11.12 -11.91
C THR A 236 -8.25 -11.98 -10.67
N SER A 237 -7.66 -13.18 -10.64
CA SER A 237 -7.83 -14.16 -9.58
C SER A 237 -6.91 -13.95 -8.38
N TYR A 238 -6.43 -12.73 -8.13
CA TYR A 238 -5.64 -12.42 -6.94
C TYR A 238 -6.20 -11.22 -6.19
N GLY A 239 -6.07 -11.26 -4.87
CA GLY A 239 -6.67 -10.33 -3.93
C GLY A 239 -5.68 -9.91 -2.88
N LEU A 240 -6.09 -8.90 -2.12
CA LEU A 240 -5.35 -8.36 -0.99
C LEU A 240 -6.22 -8.48 0.25
N TYR A 241 -5.61 -8.93 1.35
CA TYR A 241 -6.28 -9.13 2.62
C TYR A 241 -5.51 -8.39 3.71
N PHE A 242 -6.22 -7.59 4.50
CA PHE A 242 -5.66 -6.84 5.61
C PHE A 242 -6.28 -7.30 6.93
N THR A 243 -5.46 -7.41 7.97
CA THR A 243 -5.90 -7.69 9.33
C THR A 243 -5.19 -6.81 10.32
N CYS A 244 -5.86 -6.54 11.44
CA CYS A 244 -5.28 -5.93 12.63
C CYS A 244 -6.08 -6.38 13.85
N GLU A 245 -5.47 -6.26 15.01
CA GLU A 245 -6.13 -6.38 16.32
C GLU A 245 -6.21 -4.99 16.95
N TYR A 246 -7.26 -4.71 17.72
CA TYR A 246 -7.41 -3.45 18.44
C TYR A 246 -7.54 -3.66 19.95
N LEU A 247 -7.00 -2.72 20.73
CA LEU A 247 -6.92 -2.70 22.20
C LEU A 247 -7.57 -1.44 22.80
#